data_AF-A0A917ATA5-F1
#
_entry.id   AF-A0A917ATA5-F1
#
_cell.length_a   1.000
_cell.length_b   1.000
_cell.length_c   1.000
_cell.angle_alpha   90.00
_cell.angle_beta   90.00
_cell.angle_gamma   90.00
#
_symmetry.space_group_name_H-M   'P 1'
#
loop_
_entity.id
_entity.type
_entity.pdbx_description
1 polymer ?
#
loop_
_entity_poly.entity_id
_entity_poly.type
_entity_poly.pdbx_seq_one_letter_code
_entity_poly.pdbx_strand_id
1 'polypeptide(L)'
;MTSTDPFADLYRPDGLFRSEELQIMAKEGSLRHVLADVYAASGRPDTATLRARALRLLLARTESPGVALCGETAAWIHLGAPRPERLTLCAEGFLRHRPSLDLQRQIHQVTLLDTEITAVDHLPVTTVLRTAVDLFLGIGTVGSRGAVDKAARQQAFYRTEVSYWPRRTPSWSPDEHVEALHDADVAAWTRRIGTLGQLITALESRGTVRERIAEEIMAVRSRSFHRSQATDEHRERIIEALDHSASRRLPTVLYTS
;
A
#
# COMPACT_ATOMS: atom_id res chain seq x y z
N MET A 1 -22.79 10.13 31.95
CA MET A 1 -22.35 9.94 30.55
C MET A 1 -21.65 8.59 30.47
N THR A 2 -22.32 7.57 29.97
CA THR A 2 -21.74 6.24 29.77
C THR A 2 -20.68 6.34 28.69
N SER A 3 -19.41 6.18 29.07
CA SER A 3 -18.31 6.00 28.12
C SER A 3 -18.63 4.77 27.28
N THR A 4 -19.11 4.96 26.05
CA THR A 4 -19.32 3.88 25.09
C THR A 4 -17.94 3.41 24.69
N ASP A 5 -17.60 2.16 25.02
CA ASP A 5 -16.32 1.57 24.63
C ASP A 5 -16.14 1.70 23.11
N PRO A 6 -15.13 2.44 22.61
CA PRO A 6 -14.92 2.64 21.17
C PRO A 6 -14.62 1.32 20.44
N PHE A 7 -14.30 0.25 21.17
CA PHE A 7 -13.96 -1.07 20.65
C PHE A 7 -15.07 -2.11 20.85
N ALA A 8 -16.26 -1.72 21.32
CA ALA A 8 -17.37 -2.64 21.59
C ALA A 8 -17.78 -3.52 20.39
N ASP A 9 -17.42 -3.11 19.17
CA ASP A 9 -17.72 -3.81 17.92
C ASP A 9 -16.57 -4.72 17.42
N LEU A 10 -15.51 -4.89 18.21
CA LEU A 10 -14.33 -5.67 17.88
C LEU A 10 -14.03 -6.71 18.96
N TYR A 11 -13.50 -7.86 18.55
CA TYR A 11 -13.20 -8.99 19.44
C TYR A 11 -11.74 -9.43 19.26
N ARG A 12 -11.08 -9.80 20.37
CA ARG A 12 -9.73 -10.36 20.43
C ARG A 12 -9.64 -11.50 21.48
N PRO A 13 -8.64 -12.40 21.37
CA PRO A 13 -8.47 -13.58 22.23
C PRO A 13 -8.33 -13.37 23.75
N ASP A 14 -8.20 -12.14 24.25
CA ASP A 14 -8.08 -11.85 25.69
C ASP A 14 -9.30 -11.06 26.23
N GLY A 15 -10.38 -11.00 25.45
CA GLY A 15 -11.62 -10.34 25.81
C GLY A 15 -12.69 -11.32 26.27
N LEU A 16 -13.88 -11.22 25.66
CA LEU A 16 -15.04 -12.07 25.97
C LEU A 16 -14.90 -13.52 25.49
N PHE A 17 -14.01 -13.77 24.52
CA PHE A 17 -13.89 -15.04 23.82
C PHE A 17 -12.42 -15.41 23.68
N ARG A 18 -12.14 -16.71 23.75
CA ARG A 18 -10.82 -17.29 23.46
C ARG A 18 -10.56 -17.33 21.96
N SER A 19 -9.29 -17.53 21.59
CA SER A 19 -8.87 -17.62 20.18
C SER A 19 -9.65 -18.69 19.42
N GLU A 20 -9.84 -19.88 20.00
CA GLU A 20 -10.54 -20.99 19.37
C GLU A 20 -12.03 -20.68 19.15
N GLU A 21 -12.66 -20.03 20.12
CA GLU A 21 -14.06 -19.62 20.04
C GLU A 21 -14.26 -18.58 18.92
N LEU A 22 -13.36 -17.59 18.83
CA LEU A 22 -13.38 -16.60 17.75
C LEU A 22 -13.20 -17.23 16.37
N GLN A 23 -12.31 -18.21 16.24
CA GLN A 23 -12.10 -18.95 14.99
C GLN A 23 -13.34 -19.77 14.61
N ILE A 24 -13.99 -20.44 15.57
CA ILE A 24 -15.24 -21.19 15.34
C ILE A 24 -16.33 -20.23 14.90
N MET A 25 -16.56 -19.13 15.63
CA MET A 25 -17.57 -18.14 15.29
C MET A 25 -17.32 -17.49 13.92
N ALA A 26 -16.05 -17.31 13.54
CA ALA A 26 -15.69 -16.83 12.21
C ALA A 26 -16.00 -17.87 11.12
N LYS A 27 -15.70 -19.14 11.37
CA LYS A 27 -16.01 -20.25 10.46
C LYS A 27 -17.52 -20.44 10.28
N GLU A 28 -18.30 -20.24 11.34
CA GLU A 28 -19.76 -20.28 11.33
C GLU A 28 -20.40 -19.02 10.71
N GLY A 29 -19.59 -18.00 10.39
CA GLY A 29 -20.06 -16.77 9.75
C GLY A 29 -20.65 -15.74 10.70
N SER A 30 -20.62 -15.98 12.02
CA SER A 30 -21.03 -14.99 13.04
C SER A 30 -20.05 -13.82 13.14
N LEU A 31 -18.76 -14.11 12.96
CA LEU A 31 -17.69 -13.13 12.92
C LEU A 31 -16.99 -13.09 11.56
N ARG A 32 -16.36 -11.95 11.27
CA ARG A 32 -15.44 -11.77 10.16
C ARG A 32 -14.07 -11.40 10.71
N HIS A 33 -13.05 -12.08 10.21
CA HIS A 33 -11.67 -11.71 10.47
C HIS A 33 -11.35 -10.33 9.88
N VAL A 34 -10.81 -9.42 10.68
CA VAL A 34 -10.46 -8.05 10.25
C VAL A 34 -8.97 -7.96 9.94
N LEU A 35 -8.12 -8.25 10.93
CA LEU A 35 -6.66 -8.20 10.82
C LEU A 35 -6.02 -8.92 12.02
N ALA A 36 -4.91 -9.64 11.82
CA ALA A 36 -4.19 -10.36 12.88
C ALA A 36 -5.10 -11.30 13.71
N ASP A 37 -5.37 -11.00 14.96
CA ASP A 37 -6.29 -11.72 15.86
C ASP A 37 -7.57 -10.92 16.17
N VAL A 38 -7.84 -9.86 15.39
CA VAL A 38 -8.99 -8.98 15.54
C VAL A 38 -10.14 -9.42 14.64
N TYR A 39 -11.33 -9.54 15.23
CA TYR A 39 -12.57 -9.91 14.57
C TYR A 39 -13.64 -8.83 14.76
N ALA A 40 -14.62 -8.80 13.86
CA ALA A 40 -15.82 -7.97 13.96
C ALA A 40 -17.06 -8.83 13.68
N ALA A 41 -18.23 -8.43 14.17
CA ALA A 41 -19.48 -9.09 13.81
C ALA A 41 -19.74 -9.00 12.29
N SER A 42 -20.17 -10.10 11.67
CA SER A 42 -20.29 -10.16 10.20
C SER A 42 -21.29 -9.17 9.61
N GLY A 43 -22.33 -8.81 10.36
CA GLY A 43 -23.31 -7.79 9.94
C GLY A 43 -22.80 -6.36 10.00
N ARG A 44 -21.59 -6.11 10.52
CA ARG A 44 -21.03 -4.76 10.64
C ARG A 44 -20.36 -4.30 9.35
N PRO A 45 -20.66 -3.08 8.86
CA PRO A 45 -20.03 -2.55 7.65
C PRO A 45 -18.50 -2.46 7.77
N ASP A 46 -17.80 -2.88 6.72
CA ASP A 46 -16.33 -2.75 6.63
C ASP A 46 -15.94 -1.31 6.27
N THR A 47 -15.84 -0.46 7.28
CA THR A 47 -15.52 0.96 7.13
C THR A 47 -14.04 1.25 7.42
N ALA A 48 -13.55 2.38 6.91
CA ALA A 48 -12.22 2.88 7.27
C ALA A 48 -12.05 3.03 8.78
N THR A 49 -13.10 3.52 9.47
CA THR A 49 -13.16 3.64 10.93
C THR A 49 -13.01 2.29 11.63
N LEU A 50 -13.71 1.24 11.18
CA LEU A 50 -13.59 -0.11 11.74
C LEU A 50 -12.16 -0.66 11.59
N ARG A 51 -11.57 -0.51 10.39
CA ARG A 51 -10.20 -0.95 10.09
C ARG A 51 -9.16 -0.20 10.92
N ALA A 52 -9.33 1.12 11.08
CA ALA A 52 -8.49 1.93 11.95
C ALA A 52 -8.61 1.50 13.42
N ARG A 53 -9.82 1.26 13.94
CA ARG A 53 -10.01 0.72 15.30
C ARG A 53 -9.32 -0.61 15.52
N ALA A 54 -9.40 -1.52 14.55
CA ALA A 54 -8.71 -2.80 14.63
C ALA A 54 -7.18 -2.62 14.74
N LEU A 55 -6.60 -1.66 14.01
CA LEU A 55 -5.19 -1.33 14.16
C LEU A 55 -4.86 -0.70 15.51
N ARG A 56 -5.73 0.16 16.06
CA ARG A 56 -5.52 0.74 17.41
C ARG A 56 -5.45 -0.32 18.48
N LEU A 57 -6.20 -1.42 18.36
CA LEU A 57 -6.11 -2.54 19.28
C LEU A 57 -4.77 -3.27 19.20
N LEU A 58 -4.17 -3.36 18.01
CA LEU A 58 -2.88 -4.03 17.77
C LEU A 58 -1.68 -3.15 18.11
N LEU A 59 -1.82 -1.85 17.91
CA LEU A 59 -0.78 -0.87 18.17
C LEU A 59 -0.85 -0.44 19.64
N ALA A 60 -0.01 -1.02 20.49
CA ALA A 60 0.21 -0.51 21.84
C ALA A 60 0.62 0.98 21.77
N ARG A 61 -0.35 1.88 22.01
CA ARG A 61 -0.26 3.35 21.89
C ARG A 61 0.87 3.83 20.99
N THR A 62 0.71 3.75 19.67
CA THR A 62 1.52 4.54 18.72
C THR A 62 1.10 6.00 18.76
N GLU A 63 1.18 6.62 19.93
CA GLU A 63 1.06 8.06 20.13
C GLU A 63 2.46 8.70 20.05
N SER A 64 3.36 8.11 19.26
CA SER A 64 4.65 8.73 18.99
C SER A 64 4.42 9.85 17.96
N PRO A 65 4.68 11.13 18.32
CA PRO A 65 4.58 12.22 17.36
C PRO A 65 5.43 11.95 16.12
N GLY A 66 4.95 12.37 14.95
CA GLY A 66 5.68 12.19 13.69
C GLY A 66 5.61 10.77 13.10
N VAL A 67 4.66 9.93 13.54
CA VAL A 67 4.42 8.59 12.97
C VAL A 67 3.04 8.53 12.33
N ALA A 68 2.98 8.03 11.09
CA ALA A 68 1.73 7.74 10.40
C ALA A 68 1.75 6.38 9.72
N LEU A 69 0.60 5.73 9.65
CA LEU A 69 0.42 4.53 8.83
C LEU A 69 0.48 4.92 7.36
N CYS A 70 1.23 4.17 6.55
CA CYS A 70 1.46 4.49 5.14
C CYS A 70 1.42 3.26 4.22
N GLY A 71 1.54 3.46 2.90
CA GLY A 71 1.56 2.40 1.89
C GLY A 71 0.35 1.45 1.94
N GLU A 72 0.60 0.13 1.90
CA GLU A 72 -0.47 -0.88 1.87
C GLU A 72 -1.37 -0.85 3.11
N THR A 73 -0.84 -0.51 4.29
CA THR A 73 -1.65 -0.39 5.51
C THR A 73 -2.62 0.79 5.42
N ALA A 74 -2.16 1.95 4.94
CA ALA A 74 -3.03 3.09 4.70
C ALA A 74 -4.06 2.82 3.59
N ALA A 75 -3.65 2.14 2.51
CA ALA A 75 -4.54 1.77 1.43
C ALA A 75 -5.64 0.80 1.90
N TRP A 76 -5.32 -0.16 2.77
CA TRP A 76 -6.31 -1.01 3.42
C TRP A 76 -7.31 -0.18 4.24
N ILE A 77 -6.85 0.77 5.06
CA ILE A 77 -7.74 1.65 5.82
C ILE A 77 -8.65 2.46 4.90
N HIS A 78 -8.12 3.11 3.86
CA HIS A 78 -8.91 3.98 2.98
C HIS A 78 -9.91 3.20 2.11
N LEU A 79 -9.48 2.11 1.50
CA LEU A 79 -10.22 1.44 0.43
C LEU A 79 -10.82 0.09 0.81
N GLY A 80 -10.36 -0.53 1.89
CA GLY A 80 -10.62 -1.96 2.12
C GLY A 80 -9.86 -2.83 1.10
N ALA A 81 -8.67 -2.37 0.66
CA ALA A 81 -7.75 -3.14 -0.17
C ALA A 81 -7.39 -4.50 0.48
N PRO A 82 -6.61 -5.39 -0.16
CA PRO A 82 -6.16 -6.62 0.51
C PRO A 82 -5.51 -6.31 1.87
N ARG A 83 -5.81 -7.14 2.88
CA ARG A 83 -5.27 -6.96 4.24
C ARG A 83 -3.74 -6.97 4.17
N PRO A 84 -3.06 -6.05 4.87
CA PRO A 84 -1.61 -6.00 4.83
C PRO A 84 -1.01 -7.17 5.61
N GLU A 85 0.05 -7.78 5.08
CA GLU A 85 0.81 -8.84 5.76
C GLU A 85 1.67 -8.29 6.91
N ARG A 86 1.94 -6.98 6.89
CA ARG A 86 2.77 -6.26 7.87
C ARG A 86 2.25 -4.84 8.05
N LEU A 87 2.49 -4.26 9.22
CA LEU A 87 2.13 -2.87 9.51
C LEU A 87 3.21 -1.94 8.99
N THR A 88 2.86 -1.13 7.99
CA THR A 88 3.76 -0.12 7.44
C THR A 88 3.52 1.22 8.12
N LEU A 89 4.62 1.81 8.61
CA LEU A 89 4.67 3.10 9.26
C LEU A 89 5.71 3.98 8.57
N CYS A 90 5.38 5.26 8.44
CA CYS A 90 6.30 6.31 8.07
C CYS A 90 6.57 7.12 9.36
N ALA A 91 7.85 7.34 9.66
CA ALA A 91 8.28 8.03 10.88
C ALA A 91 9.32 9.09 10.58
N GLU A 92 9.18 10.25 11.22
CA GLU A 92 10.24 11.25 11.28
C GLU A 92 11.27 10.83 12.33
N GLY A 93 12.46 10.43 11.87
CA GLY A 93 13.58 10.03 12.73
C GLY A 93 13.62 8.55 13.14
N PHE A 94 14.36 8.25 14.21
CA PHE A 94 14.55 6.88 14.69
C PHE A 94 13.41 6.45 15.60
N LEU A 95 12.51 5.64 15.06
CA LEU A 95 11.54 4.94 15.89
C LEU A 95 12.24 3.79 16.63
N ARG A 96 12.17 3.78 17.96
CA ARG A 96 12.60 2.59 18.72
C ARG A 96 11.64 1.45 18.41
N HIS A 97 12.15 0.39 17.78
CA HIS A 97 11.39 -0.81 17.49
C HIS A 97 10.90 -1.43 18.80
N ARG A 98 9.61 -1.27 19.12
CA ARG A 98 8.95 -2.14 20.10
C ARG A 98 8.40 -3.34 19.35
N PRO A 99 8.83 -4.57 19.69
CA PRO A 99 8.19 -5.76 19.13
C PRO A 99 6.70 -5.71 19.51
N SER A 100 5.85 -5.79 18.49
CA SER A 100 4.46 -6.19 18.64
C SER A 100 4.41 -7.66 18.28
N LEU A 101 3.77 -8.46 19.11
CA LEU A 101 3.75 -9.92 18.97
C LEU A 101 2.92 -10.39 17.76
N ASP A 102 2.02 -9.54 17.26
CA ASP A 102 0.93 -10.01 16.39
C ASP A 102 1.14 -9.67 14.90
N LEU A 103 1.91 -8.63 14.57
CA LEU A 103 2.25 -8.26 13.20
C LEU A 103 3.66 -7.69 13.08
N GLN A 104 4.37 -8.12 12.05
CA GLN A 104 5.65 -7.50 11.66
C GLN A 104 5.43 -6.03 11.30
N ARG A 105 6.40 -5.18 11.66
CA ARG A 105 6.38 -3.75 11.36
C ARG A 105 7.42 -3.42 10.30
N GLN A 106 7.05 -2.61 9.33
CA GLN A 106 7.96 -2.03 8.35
C GLN A 106 7.95 -0.51 8.52
N ILE A 107 9.12 0.04 8.87
CA ILE A 107 9.25 1.47 9.20
C ILE A 107 10.06 2.12 8.09
N HIS A 108 9.49 3.17 7.50
CA HIS A 108 10.14 4.04 6.54
C HIS A 108 10.48 5.37 7.20
N GLN A 109 11.76 5.74 7.16
CA GLN A 109 12.21 7.05 7.61
C GLN A 109 11.94 8.07 6.52
N VAL A 110 10.79 8.72 6.61
CA VAL A 110 10.33 9.71 5.65
C VAL A 110 9.68 10.86 6.41
N THR A 111 10.15 12.07 6.17
CA THR A 111 9.51 13.28 6.69
C THR A 111 8.17 13.47 5.97
N LEU A 112 7.10 13.50 6.75
CA LEU A 112 5.75 13.80 6.29
C LEU A 112 5.41 15.25 6.63
N LEU A 113 4.77 15.95 5.71
CA LEU A 113 4.12 17.23 5.99
C LEU A 113 2.79 16.97 6.71
N ASP A 114 2.34 17.91 7.54
CA ASP A 114 1.03 17.81 8.20
C ASP A 114 -0.13 17.65 7.19
N THR A 115 0.01 18.26 6.01
CA THR A 115 -0.96 18.15 4.91
C THR A 115 -0.98 16.76 4.25
N GLU A 116 0.05 15.96 4.48
CA GLU A 116 0.16 14.59 3.98
C GLU A 116 -0.42 13.56 4.96
N ILE A 117 -0.87 14.00 6.14
CA ILE A 117 -1.42 13.17 7.21
C ILE A 117 -2.90 13.49 7.41
N THR A 118 -3.70 12.48 7.69
CA THR A 118 -5.08 12.60 8.13
C THR A 118 -5.34 11.65 9.30
N ALA A 119 -6.32 11.98 10.14
CA ALA A 119 -6.72 11.11 11.24
C ALA A 119 -7.92 10.26 10.83
N VAL A 120 -7.80 8.94 10.94
CA VAL A 120 -8.93 8.01 10.81
C VAL A 120 -9.12 7.32 12.15
N ASP A 121 -10.24 7.59 12.82
CA ASP A 121 -10.49 7.11 14.19
C ASP A 121 -9.31 7.40 15.14
N HIS A 122 -8.77 8.62 15.11
CA HIS A 122 -7.59 9.03 15.90
C HIS A 122 -6.24 8.37 15.55
N LEU A 123 -6.19 7.47 14.56
CA LEU A 123 -4.90 7.01 14.01
C LEU A 123 -4.40 8.00 12.96
N PRO A 124 -3.13 8.44 13.06
CA PRO A 124 -2.48 9.14 11.96
C PRO A 124 -2.25 8.17 10.79
N VAL A 125 -2.76 8.54 9.62
CA VAL A 125 -2.65 7.79 8.36
C VAL A 125 -2.26 8.77 7.27
N THR A 126 -1.45 8.36 6.30
CA THR A 126 -1.22 9.18 5.11
C THR A 126 -2.53 9.49 4.40
N THR A 127 -2.70 10.69 3.85
CA THR A 127 -3.88 11.03 3.04
C THR A 127 -4.03 10.08 1.86
N VAL A 128 -5.21 10.02 1.22
CA VAL A 128 -5.42 9.19 0.02
C VAL A 128 -4.40 9.55 -1.09
N LEU A 129 -4.15 10.85 -1.29
CA LEU A 129 -3.14 11.36 -2.24
C LEU A 129 -1.74 10.86 -1.86
N ARG A 130 -1.32 11.06 -0.61
CA ARG A 130 0.00 10.62 -0.16
C ARG A 130 0.16 9.10 -0.21
N THR A 131 -0.89 8.35 0.11
CA THR A 131 -0.90 6.89 0.02
C THR A 131 -0.68 6.42 -1.42
N ALA A 132 -1.28 7.10 -2.40
CA ALA A 132 -1.02 6.82 -3.81
C ALA A 132 0.44 7.12 -4.19
N VAL A 133 1.02 8.21 -3.67
CA VAL A 133 2.45 8.54 -3.88
C VAL A 133 3.36 7.48 -3.25
N ASP A 134 3.09 7.05 -2.02
CA ASP A 134 3.88 6.02 -1.32
C ASP A 134 3.85 4.71 -2.11
N LEU A 135 2.65 4.26 -2.49
CA LEU A 135 2.49 3.09 -3.34
C LEU A 135 3.10 3.31 -4.72
N PHE A 136 3.15 4.50 -5.31
CA PHE A 136 3.85 4.69 -6.58
C PHE A 136 5.36 4.55 -6.42
N LEU A 137 5.92 5.00 -5.30
CA LEU A 137 7.34 5.01 -5.03
C LEU A 137 7.88 3.69 -4.45
N GLY A 138 7.01 2.77 -4.02
CA GLY A 138 7.39 1.50 -3.40
C GLY A 138 7.60 1.63 -1.90
N ILE A 139 7.10 2.71 -1.31
CA ILE A 139 7.07 2.94 0.13
C ILE A 139 5.89 2.13 0.69
N GLY A 140 6.19 1.26 1.64
CA GLY A 140 5.17 0.47 2.31
C GLY A 140 4.53 -0.63 1.51
N THR A 141 5.21 -1.13 0.47
CA THR A 141 4.78 -2.29 -0.30
C THR A 141 5.53 -3.55 0.15
N VAL A 142 4.84 -4.69 0.12
CA VAL A 142 5.47 -6.00 0.30
C VAL A 142 5.86 -6.56 -1.07
N GLY A 143 7.14 -6.86 -1.26
CA GLY A 143 7.69 -7.16 -2.58
C GLY A 143 7.83 -5.90 -3.45
N SER A 144 8.59 -6.02 -4.55
CA SER A 144 8.84 -4.96 -5.54
C SER A 144 8.94 -3.53 -4.97
N ARG A 145 10.10 -3.19 -4.39
CA ARG A 145 10.34 -1.87 -3.75
C ARG A 145 10.65 -0.74 -4.74
N GLY A 146 10.72 -1.05 -6.03
CA GLY A 146 10.96 -0.06 -7.07
C GLY A 146 9.76 0.85 -7.29
N ALA A 147 9.99 2.01 -7.89
CA ALA A 147 8.90 2.88 -8.30
C ALA A 147 8.23 2.37 -9.59
N VAL A 148 6.95 2.69 -9.79
CA VAL A 148 6.13 2.20 -10.91
C VAL A 148 6.68 2.61 -12.27
N ASP A 149 7.13 3.85 -12.42
CA ASP A 149 7.82 4.34 -13.62
C ASP A 149 9.08 3.52 -13.99
N LYS A 150 9.82 3.05 -12.98
CA LYS A 150 11.04 2.26 -13.20
C LYS A 150 10.75 0.81 -13.52
N ALA A 151 9.83 0.20 -12.80
CA ALA A 151 9.43 -1.19 -13.03
C ALA A 151 8.70 -1.35 -14.36
N ALA A 152 7.96 -0.35 -14.85
CA ALA A 152 7.39 -0.36 -16.20
C ALA A 152 8.47 -0.49 -17.29
N ARG A 153 9.67 0.09 -17.09
CA ARG A 153 10.82 -0.10 -18.00
C ARG A 153 11.34 -1.53 -17.97
N GLN A 154 11.44 -2.11 -16.77
CA GLN A 154 11.85 -3.50 -16.62
C GLN A 154 10.79 -4.44 -17.20
N GLN A 155 9.49 -4.14 -17.04
CA GLN A 155 8.39 -4.92 -17.61
C GLN A 155 8.32 -4.81 -19.14
N ALA A 156 8.71 -3.68 -19.74
CA ALA A 156 8.93 -3.57 -21.18
C ALA A 156 10.10 -4.46 -21.66
N PHE A 157 11.13 -4.66 -20.83
CA PHE A 157 12.19 -5.63 -21.06
C PHE A 157 11.69 -7.08 -20.92
N TYR A 158 10.81 -7.36 -19.94
CA TYR A 158 10.20 -8.69 -19.75
C TYR A 158 9.18 -9.05 -20.83
N ARG A 159 8.46 -8.08 -21.41
CA ARG A 159 7.41 -8.35 -22.40
C ARG A 159 7.95 -8.90 -23.72
N THR A 160 9.17 -8.53 -24.11
CA THR A 160 9.82 -9.03 -25.33
C THR A 160 10.18 -10.52 -25.22
N GLU A 161 10.41 -11.03 -24.00
CA GLU A 161 10.74 -12.44 -23.74
C GLU A 161 9.51 -13.29 -23.36
N VAL A 162 8.62 -12.77 -22.50
CA VAL A 162 7.45 -13.54 -22.01
C VAL A 162 6.34 -13.69 -23.06
N SER A 163 6.26 -12.77 -24.04
CA SER A 163 5.27 -12.88 -25.13
C SER A 163 5.58 -14.00 -26.14
N TYR A 164 6.73 -14.67 -26.04
CA TYR A 164 7.14 -15.75 -26.94
C TYR A 164 7.40 -17.09 -26.23
N TRP A 165 6.96 -17.24 -24.97
CA TRP A 165 7.05 -18.52 -24.27
C TRP A 165 5.86 -19.44 -24.63
N PRO A 166 6.07 -20.73 -24.98
CA PRO A 166 7.33 -21.48 -25.02
C PRO A 166 7.74 -21.81 -26.47
N ARG A 167 8.12 -20.82 -27.29
CA ARG A 167 8.48 -21.07 -28.70
C ARG A 167 9.83 -20.53 -29.17
N ARG A 168 10.63 -19.89 -28.31
CA ARG A 168 12.02 -19.54 -28.66
C ARG A 168 12.97 -19.85 -27.52
N THR A 169 13.96 -20.71 -27.78
CA THR A 169 15.21 -20.76 -27.03
C THR A 169 15.99 -19.48 -27.33
N PRO A 170 16.34 -18.65 -26.32
CA PRO A 170 17.13 -17.44 -26.54
C PRO A 170 18.57 -17.80 -26.88
N SER A 171 19.13 -17.16 -27.90
CA SER A 171 20.56 -17.17 -28.21
C SER A 171 21.24 -15.98 -27.55
N TRP A 172 21.58 -16.08 -26.26
CA TRP A 172 22.33 -15.02 -25.56
C TRP A 172 23.45 -15.59 -24.69
N SER A 173 24.50 -14.78 -24.57
CA SER A 173 25.75 -15.01 -23.87
C SER A 173 25.54 -15.21 -22.35
N PRO A 174 26.33 -16.04 -21.66
CA PRO A 174 26.09 -16.44 -20.25
C PRO A 174 26.16 -15.33 -19.19
N ASP A 175 26.52 -14.09 -19.54
CA ASP A 175 26.94 -13.07 -18.56
C ASP A 175 25.91 -11.95 -18.26
N GLU A 176 24.75 -11.92 -18.91
CA GLU A 176 23.67 -11.00 -18.55
C GLU A 176 22.56 -11.73 -17.79
N HIS A 177 22.79 -11.89 -16.48
CA HIS A 177 21.79 -12.43 -15.55
C HIS A 177 20.59 -11.49 -15.42
N VAL A 178 19.61 -11.64 -16.30
CA VAL A 178 18.23 -11.26 -16.02
C VAL A 178 17.69 -12.29 -15.02
N GLU A 179 17.85 -12.02 -13.73
CA GLU A 179 17.09 -12.75 -12.70
C GLU A 179 15.60 -12.57 -13.01
N ALA A 180 14.97 -13.61 -13.52
CA ALA A 180 13.54 -13.62 -13.82
C ALA A 180 12.77 -13.22 -12.55
N LEU A 181 11.95 -12.16 -12.63
CA LEU A 181 11.03 -11.79 -11.56
C LEU A 181 10.18 -13.03 -11.19
N HIS A 182 10.15 -13.37 -9.91
CA HIS A 182 9.43 -14.54 -9.42
C HIS A 182 7.91 -14.29 -9.51
N ASP A 183 7.07 -15.34 -9.60
CA ASP A 183 5.61 -15.20 -9.69
C ASP A 183 5.01 -14.35 -8.55
N ALA A 184 5.64 -14.41 -7.37
CA ALA A 184 5.28 -13.59 -6.22
C ALA A 184 5.46 -12.08 -6.46
N ASP A 185 6.51 -11.69 -7.20
CA ASP A 185 6.78 -10.29 -7.54
C ASP A 185 5.75 -9.76 -8.54
N VAL A 186 5.34 -10.57 -9.51
CA VAL A 186 4.29 -10.24 -10.48
C VAL A 186 2.94 -10.07 -9.78
N ALA A 187 2.61 -10.95 -8.82
CA ALA A 187 1.39 -10.85 -8.04
C ALA A 187 1.38 -9.61 -7.14
N ALA A 188 2.49 -9.31 -6.45
CA ALA A 188 2.65 -8.09 -5.66
C ALA A 188 2.50 -6.84 -6.52
N TRP A 189 3.12 -6.84 -7.70
CA TRP A 189 3.02 -5.75 -8.67
C TRP A 189 1.59 -5.49 -9.13
N THR A 190 0.89 -6.56 -9.51
CA THR A 190 -0.49 -6.48 -9.99
C THR A 190 -1.42 -5.93 -8.90
N ARG A 191 -1.26 -6.39 -7.65
CA ARG A 191 -2.02 -5.86 -6.51
C ARG A 191 -1.76 -4.37 -6.29
N ARG A 192 -0.49 -3.96 -6.38
CA ARG A 192 -0.07 -2.57 -6.19
C ARG A 192 -0.64 -1.64 -7.26
N ILE A 193 -0.56 -2.01 -8.53
CA ILE A 193 -1.17 -1.25 -9.65
C ILE A 193 -2.69 -1.18 -9.47
N GLY A 194 -3.34 -2.31 -9.12
CA GLY A 194 -4.79 -2.33 -8.87
C GLY A 194 -5.20 -1.40 -7.73
N THR A 195 -4.44 -1.39 -6.63
CA THR A 195 -4.68 -0.51 -5.47
C THR A 195 -4.46 0.95 -5.85
N LEU A 196 -3.40 1.27 -6.60
CA LEU A 196 -3.16 2.61 -7.13
C LEU A 196 -4.32 3.10 -7.99
N GLY A 197 -4.84 2.26 -8.90
CA GLY A 197 -6.01 2.59 -9.71
C GLY A 197 -7.24 2.94 -8.87
N GLN A 198 -7.50 2.18 -7.80
CA GLN A 198 -8.61 2.48 -6.87
C GLN A 198 -8.42 3.81 -6.12
N LEU A 199 -7.19 4.13 -5.69
CA LEU A 199 -6.88 5.40 -5.04
C LEU A 199 -7.07 6.58 -6.02
N ILE A 200 -6.62 6.43 -7.26
CA ILE A 200 -6.81 7.44 -8.32
C ILE A 200 -8.31 7.69 -8.52
N THR A 201 -9.11 6.64 -8.71
CA THR A 201 -10.57 6.78 -8.86
C THR A 201 -11.23 7.44 -7.65
N ALA A 202 -10.80 7.11 -6.43
CA ALA A 202 -11.31 7.75 -5.21
C ALA A 202 -11.01 9.26 -5.19
N LEU A 203 -9.83 9.66 -5.67
CA LEU A 203 -9.42 11.05 -5.77
C LEU A 203 -10.10 11.79 -6.94
N GLU A 204 -10.37 11.13 -8.06
CA GLU A 204 -10.91 11.74 -9.30
C GLU A 204 -12.26 12.42 -9.12
N SER A 205 -13.00 12.04 -8.07
CA SER A 205 -14.16 12.80 -7.59
C SER A 205 -13.85 14.27 -7.24
N ARG A 206 -12.59 14.72 -7.31
CA ARG A 206 -12.07 16.01 -6.86
C ARG A 206 -11.19 16.80 -7.86
N GLY A 207 -11.08 16.42 -9.15
CA GLY A 207 -10.38 17.22 -10.20
C GLY A 207 -9.19 16.53 -10.94
N THR A 208 -8.20 17.31 -11.43
CA THR A 208 -6.99 16.85 -12.16
C THR A 208 -6.00 16.09 -11.25
N VAL A 209 -6.34 14.85 -10.96
CA VAL A 209 -5.67 14.05 -9.94
C VAL A 209 -4.30 13.52 -10.35
N ARG A 210 -4.09 13.23 -11.64
CA ARG A 210 -2.85 12.61 -12.13
C ARG A 210 -1.68 13.56 -12.03
N GLU A 211 -1.89 14.79 -12.47
CA GLU A 211 -0.93 15.89 -12.43
C GLU A 211 -0.51 16.16 -10.98
N ARG A 212 -1.49 16.21 -10.07
CA ARG A 212 -1.24 16.39 -8.64
C ARG A 212 -0.45 15.23 -8.05
N ILE A 213 -0.79 13.97 -8.36
CA ILE A 213 -0.02 12.81 -7.90
C ILE A 213 1.42 12.87 -8.45
N ALA A 214 1.60 13.21 -9.72
CA ALA A 214 2.91 13.33 -10.34
C ALA A 214 3.75 14.43 -9.68
N GLU A 215 3.17 15.60 -9.43
CA GLU A 215 3.81 16.71 -8.72
C GLU A 215 4.23 16.30 -7.31
N GLU A 216 3.36 15.62 -6.56
CA GLU A 216 3.70 15.12 -5.22
C GLU A 216 4.79 14.03 -5.25
N ILE A 217 4.79 13.14 -6.25
CA ILE A 217 5.87 12.16 -6.45
C ILE A 217 7.21 12.87 -6.63
N MET A 218 7.24 13.91 -7.47
CA MET A 218 8.47 14.68 -7.72
C MET A 218 8.89 15.47 -6.47
N ALA A 219 7.95 16.03 -5.72
CA ALA A 219 8.21 16.74 -4.47
C ALA A 219 8.80 15.80 -3.40
N VAL A 220 8.20 14.63 -3.18
CA VAL A 220 8.71 13.61 -2.24
C VAL A 220 10.11 13.16 -2.64
N ARG A 221 10.35 12.86 -3.93
CA ARG A 221 11.70 12.47 -4.41
C ARG A 221 12.75 13.54 -4.18
N SER A 222 12.39 14.81 -4.42
CA SER A 222 13.29 15.96 -4.22
C SER A 222 13.69 16.11 -2.76
N ARG A 223 12.75 15.91 -1.83
CA ARG A 223 13.01 15.92 -0.37
C ARG A 223 13.90 14.75 0.07
N SER A 224 13.65 13.55 -0.46
CA SER A 224 14.26 12.31 0.07
C SER A 224 15.59 11.89 -0.56
N PHE A 225 15.92 12.31 -1.79
CA PHE A 225 17.02 11.67 -2.54
C PHE A 225 18.19 12.56 -2.99
N HIS A 226 18.20 13.87 -2.70
CA HIS A 226 19.30 14.80 -3.03
C HIS A 226 19.86 14.59 -4.47
N ARG A 227 18.99 14.23 -5.43
CA ARG A 227 19.36 13.91 -6.83
C ARG A 227 18.59 14.80 -7.80
N SER A 228 19.32 15.17 -8.86
CA SER A 228 18.97 15.80 -10.14
C SER A 228 17.50 16.22 -10.38
N GLN A 229 17.37 17.45 -10.89
CA GLN A 229 16.15 18.14 -11.31
C GLN A 229 15.11 17.22 -11.95
N ALA A 230 13.87 17.35 -11.46
CA ALA A 230 12.68 16.91 -12.15
C ALA A 230 12.68 17.43 -13.60
N THR A 231 12.72 16.53 -14.59
CA THR A 231 12.52 16.91 -16.00
C THR A 231 11.05 16.74 -16.37
N ASP A 232 10.57 17.55 -17.31
CA ASP A 232 9.20 17.44 -17.83
C ASP A 232 8.94 16.05 -18.43
N GLU A 233 9.93 15.48 -19.12
CA GLU A 233 9.88 14.11 -19.65
C GLU A 233 9.69 13.06 -18.53
N HIS A 234 10.28 13.27 -17.35
CA HIS A 234 10.07 12.38 -16.21
C HIS A 234 8.64 12.52 -15.67
N ARG A 235 8.14 13.75 -15.56
CA ARG A 235 6.77 14.03 -15.13
C ARG A 235 5.76 13.36 -16.06
N GLU A 236 5.93 13.48 -17.37
CA GLU A 236 5.09 12.82 -18.38
C GLU A 236 5.10 11.30 -18.21
N ARG A 237 6.27 10.69 -18.00
CA ARG A 237 6.38 9.24 -17.72
C ARG A 237 5.63 8.79 -16.47
N ILE A 238 5.63 9.62 -15.42
CA ILE A 238 4.85 9.32 -14.21
C ILE A 238 3.35 9.35 -14.53
N ILE A 239 2.90 10.37 -15.27
CA ILE A 239 1.49 10.50 -15.67
C ILE A 239 1.05 9.28 -16.49
N GLU A 240 1.85 8.86 -17.47
CA GLU A 240 1.58 7.65 -18.27
C GLU A 240 1.47 6.39 -17.40
N ALA A 241 2.37 6.21 -16.43
CA ALA A 241 2.31 5.08 -15.50
C ALA A 241 1.05 5.11 -14.59
N LEU A 242 0.60 6.31 -14.20
CA LEU A 242 -0.64 6.50 -13.47
C LEU A 242 -1.87 6.18 -14.33
N ASP A 243 -1.85 6.55 -15.62
CA ASP A 243 -2.91 6.22 -16.58
C ASP A 243 -3.07 4.72 -16.78
N HIS A 244 -1.95 4.00 -16.91
CA HIS A 244 -1.96 2.53 -16.93
C HIS A 244 -2.57 1.95 -15.66
N SER A 245 -2.23 2.51 -14.51
CA SER A 245 -2.77 2.07 -13.22
C SER A 245 -4.29 2.32 -13.10
N ALA A 246 -4.76 3.50 -13.50
CA ALA A 246 -6.18 3.87 -13.46
C ALA A 246 -7.03 3.04 -14.42
N SER A 247 -6.53 2.79 -15.63
CA SER A 247 -7.23 2.01 -16.65
C SER A 247 -7.25 0.50 -16.36
N ARG A 248 -6.51 0.04 -15.33
CA ARG A 248 -6.23 -1.38 -15.05
C ARG A 248 -5.66 -2.13 -16.26
N ARG A 249 -5.18 -1.39 -17.27
CA ARG A 249 -4.45 -1.96 -18.40
C ARG A 249 -3.02 -2.09 -17.92
N LEU A 250 -2.48 -3.31 -17.92
CA LEU A 250 -1.03 -3.45 -17.93
C LEU A 250 -0.50 -2.56 -19.08
N PRO A 251 0.62 -1.83 -18.90
CA PRO A 251 1.10 -0.87 -19.88
C PRO A 251 1.03 -1.46 -21.28
N THR A 252 0.12 -0.96 -22.12
CA THR A 252 -0.05 -1.47 -23.47
C THR A 252 0.54 -0.42 -24.38
N VAL A 253 1.87 -0.33 -24.39
CA VAL A 253 2.55 0.54 -25.34
C VAL A 253 2.35 -0.08 -26.73
N LEU A 254 1.46 0.53 -27.51
CA LEU A 254 1.43 0.37 -28.96
C LEU A 254 2.62 1.16 -29.49
N TYR A 255 3.62 0.46 -30.03
CA TYR A 255 4.62 1.13 -30.87
C TYR A 255 4.05 1.29 -32.28
N THR A 256 3.91 2.54 -32.72
CA THR A 256 4.02 2.88 -34.13
C THR A 256 5.43 2.52 -34.61
N SER A 257 5.46 1.75 -35.69
CA SER A 257 6.63 1.26 -36.44
C SER A 257 7.63 2.32 -36.83
#